data_AF-A0A1V0TQ69-F1
#
_entry.id   AF-A0A1V0TQ69-F1
#
_cell.length_a   1.000
_cell.length_b   1.000
_cell.length_c   1.000
_cell.angle_alpha   90.00
_cell.angle_beta   90.00
_cell.angle_gamma   90.00
#
_symmetry.space_group_name_H-M   'P 1'
#
loop_
_entity.id
_entity.type
_entity.pdbx_description
1 polymer ?
#
loop_
_entity_poly.entity_id
_entity_poly.type
_entity_poly.pdbx_seq_one_letter_code
_entity_poly.pdbx_strand_id
1 'polypeptide(L)' 'MSNLYTLPVNDDSFKNYCGGNLQSEHESCVEISALGTTGFALRDSKPEGAGKELRFTTVEMDDFVRGYAEQRGISL' A
#
# COMPACT_ATOMS: atom_id res chain seq x y z
N MET A 1 -6.82 -6.59 -19.15
CA MET A 1 -6.57 -6.17 -17.75
C MET A 1 -7.80 -5.41 -17.28
N SER A 2 -8.34 -5.75 -16.11
CA SER A 2 -9.42 -4.94 -15.52
C SER A 2 -8.85 -3.58 -15.11
N ASN A 3 -9.59 -2.50 -15.32
CA ASN A 3 -9.17 -1.19 -14.86
C ASN A 3 -9.22 -1.14 -13.33
N LEU A 4 -8.06 -1.13 -12.66
CA LEU A 4 -7.98 -1.14 -11.19
C LEU A 4 -8.73 0.03 -10.54
N TYR A 5 -8.90 1.15 -11.25
CA TYR A 5 -9.60 2.33 -10.75
C TYR A 5 -11.12 2.16 -10.67
N THR A 6 -11.70 1.12 -11.30
CA THR A 6 -13.13 0.82 -11.16
C THR A 6 -13.44 -0.06 -9.95
N LEU A 7 -12.42 -0.61 -9.29
CA LEU A 7 -12.61 -1.44 -8.09
C LEU A 7 -12.89 -0.55 -6.88
N PRO A 8 -13.85 -0.93 -6.01
CA PRO A 8 -14.12 -0.19 -4.78
C PRO A 8 -12.93 -0.29 -3.83
N VAL A 9 -12.64 0.82 -3.15
CA VAL A 9 -11.69 0.88 -2.04
C VAL A 9 -12.52 0.83 -0.76
N ASN A 10 -12.16 -0.04 0.17
CA ASN A 10 -12.69 0.01 1.52
C ASN A 10 -11.65 0.70 2.42
N ASP A 11 -11.98 1.91 2.89
CA ASP A 11 -11.09 2.71 3.73
C ASP A 11 -10.79 2.03 5.08
N ASP A 12 -11.68 1.16 5.56
CA ASP A 12 -11.50 0.44 6.83
C ASP A 12 -10.59 -0.81 6.69
N SER A 13 -10.21 -1.19 5.46
CA SER A 13 -9.38 -2.39 5.23
C SER A 13 -7.89 -2.11 5.01
N PHE A 14 -7.47 -0.86 5.17
CA PHE A 14 -6.06 -0.48 5.11
C PHE A 14 -5.29 -0.99 6.32
N LYS A 15 -4.13 -1.59 6.05
CA LYS A 15 -3.15 -2.02 7.05
C LYS A 15 -1.96 -1.09 7.02
N ASN A 16 -1.47 -0.72 8.20
CA ASN A 16 -0.44 0.29 8.35
C ASN A 16 0.94 -0.34 8.59
N TYR A 17 1.93 0.16 7.87
CA TYR A 17 3.34 -0.21 7.96
C TYR A 17 4.14 1.04 8.31
N CYS A 18 4.21 1.32 9.61
CA CYS A 18 4.93 2.44 10.19
C CYS A 18 6.36 1.98 10.50
N GLY A 19 7.38 2.59 9.88
CA GLY A 19 8.78 2.20 10.02
C GLY A 19 9.36 2.37 11.44
N GLY A 20 8.58 2.89 12.39
CA GLY A 20 8.90 3.03 13.81
C GLY A 20 8.78 4.48 14.29
N ASN A 21 8.30 4.65 15.53
CA ASN A 21 7.90 5.90 16.23
C ASN A 21 6.41 6.30 16.16
N LEU A 22 5.53 5.36 16.55
CA LEU A 22 4.06 5.49 16.68
C LEU A 22 3.55 6.59 17.65
N GLN A 23 4.42 7.47 18.16
CA GLN A 23 4.10 8.45 19.21
C GLN A 23 4.16 9.91 18.74
N SER A 24 4.37 10.16 17.44
CA SER A 24 4.43 11.52 16.89
C SER A 24 3.31 11.77 15.88
N GLU A 25 2.60 12.89 16.02
CA GLU A 25 1.56 13.34 15.09
C GLU A 25 2.08 13.67 13.67
N HIS A 26 3.39 13.56 13.46
CA HIS A 26 4.04 13.83 12.17
C HIS A 26 4.48 12.57 11.41
N GLU A 27 4.28 11.37 11.98
CA GLU A 27 4.62 10.12 11.29
C GLU A 27 3.65 9.87 10.11
N SER A 28 4.21 9.59 8.93
CA SER A 28 3.47 9.05 7.78
C SER A 28 3.82 7.58 7.66
N CYS A 29 2.83 6.70 7.76
CA CYS A 29 2.97 5.28 7.50
C CYS A 29 2.56 4.98 6.06
N VAL A 30 3.10 3.90 5.50
CA VAL A 30 2.53 3.33 4.27
C VAL A 30 1.32 2.50 4.68
N GLU A 31 0.19 2.74 4.03
CA GLU A 31 -1.01 1.93 4.18
C GLU A 31 -1.26 1.13 2.91
N ILE A 32 -1.64 -0.15 3.06
CA ILE A 32 -1.98 -1.04 1.95
C ILE A 32 -3.33 -1.73 2.19
N SER A 33 -4.12 -1.84 1.12
CA SER A 33 -5.42 -2.52 1.13
C SER A 33 -5.57 -3.37 -0.13
N ALA A 34 -6.24 -4.51 -0.02
CA ALA A 34 -6.56 -5.34 -1.19
C ALA A 34 -7.74 -4.73 -1.96
N LEU A 35 -7.66 -4.75 -3.29
CA LEU A 35 -8.72 -4.38 -4.22
C LEU A 35 -9.28 -5.63 -4.89
N GLY A 36 -10.35 -6.18 -4.30
CA GLY A 36 -10.92 -7.45 -4.75
C GLY A 36 -9.88 -8.58 -4.69
N THR A 37 -9.79 -9.38 -5.74
CA THR A 37 -8.89 -10.56 -5.78
C THR A 37 -7.62 -10.35 -6.61
N THR A 38 -7.44 -9.20 -7.26
CA THR A 38 -6.39 -9.03 -8.29
C THR A 38 -5.59 -7.73 -8.18
N GLY A 39 -5.78 -6.93 -7.14
CA GLY A 39 -5.06 -5.67 -7.01
C GLY A 39 -4.89 -5.20 -5.57
N PHE A 40 -4.11 -4.14 -5.45
CA PHE A 40 -3.79 -3.48 -4.19
C PHE A 40 -3.90 -1.96 -4.36
N ALA A 41 -4.30 -1.29 -3.30
CA ALA A 41 -4.26 0.16 -3.15
C ALA A 41 -3.22 0.52 -2.09
N LEU A 42 -2.34 1.47 -2.40
CA LEU A 42 -1.34 2.03 -1.49
C LEU A 42 -1.59 3.52 -1.30
N ARG A 43 -1.47 3.99 -0.06
CA ARG A 43 -1.48 5.42 0.29
C ARG A 43 -0.57 5.69 1.48
N ASP A 44 -0.35 6.96 1.81
CA ASP A 44 0.18 7.32 3.12
C ASP A 44 -0.97 7.49 4.13
N SER A 45 -0.67 7.33 5.42
CA SER A 45 -1.67 7.35 6.50
C SER A 45 -2.20 8.74 6.85
N LYS A 46 -1.75 9.81 6.20
CA LYS A 46 -2.26 11.15 6.47
C LYS A 46 -3.57 11.39 5.71
N PRO A 47 -4.46 12.27 6.23
CA PRO A 47 -5.71 12.60 5.57
C PRO A 47 -5.53 13.09 4.12
N GLU A 48 -4.40 13.73 3.79
CA GLU A 48 -4.11 14.22 2.44
C GLU A 48 -3.90 13.10 1.40
N GLY A 49 -3.57 11.88 1.85
CA GLY A 49 -3.38 10.69 1.03
C GLY A 49 -4.68 9.94 0.70
N ALA A 50 -5.76 10.19 1.44
CA ALA A 50 -7.05 9.55 1.19
C ALA A 50 -7.66 9.95 -0.17
N GLY A 51 -8.16 8.97 -0.92
CA GLY A 51 -8.71 9.15 -2.26
C GLY A 51 -7.67 9.36 -3.36
N LYS A 52 -6.37 9.22 -3.05
CA LYS A 52 -5.25 9.35 -3.99
C LYS A 52 -4.41 8.07 -4.05
N GLU A 53 -5.06 6.93 -3.85
CA GLU A 53 -4.37 5.65 -3.77
C GLU A 53 -3.66 5.31 -5.08
N LEU A 54 -2.40 4.91 -4.98
CA LEU A 54 -1.71 4.21 -6.06
C LEU A 54 -2.26 2.79 -6.15
N ARG A 55 -2.58 2.34 -7.36
CA ARG A 55 -3.20 1.03 -7.59
C ARG A 55 -2.28 0.16 -8.43
N PHE A 56 -2.08 -1.07 -7.97
CA PHE A 56 -1.21 -2.05 -8.61
C PHE A 56 -1.91 -3.40 -8.71
N THR A 57 -1.57 -4.16 -9.72
CA THR A 57 -1.98 -5.57 -9.80
C THR A 57 -1.24 -6.40 -8.75
N THR A 58 -1.75 -7.60 -8.46
CA THR A 58 -1.05 -8.54 -7.57
C THR A 58 0.37 -8.84 -8.06
N VAL A 59 0.55 -9.06 -9.37
CA VAL A 59 1.86 -9.38 -9.97
C VAL A 59 2.85 -8.23 -9.78
N GLU A 60 2.43 -6.99 -10.07
CA GLU A 60 3.29 -5.80 -9.90
C GLU A 60 3.67 -5.57 -8.43
N MET A 61 2.74 -5.80 -7.50
CA MET A 61 3.00 -5.65 -6.08
C MET A 61 3.98 -6.71 -5.57
N ASP A 62 3.82 -7.97 -5.98
CA ASP A 62 4.71 -9.06 -5.59
C ASP A 62 6.13 -8.84 -6.15
N ASP A 63 6.25 -8.41 -7.41
CA ASP A 63 7.53 -8.08 -8.03
C ASP A 63 8.21 -6.90 -7.33
N PHE A 64 7.44 -5.84 -6.99
CA PHE A 64 7.96 -4.70 -6.24
C PHE A 64 8.50 -5.11 -4.87
N VAL A 65 7.72 -5.88 -4.09
CA VAL A 65 8.13 -6.31 -2.74
C VAL A 65 9.41 -7.15 -2.80
N ARG A 66 9.47 -8.13 -3.72
CA ARG A 66 10.65 -8.99 -3.87
C ARG A 66 11.87 -8.21 -4.34
N GLY A 67 11.74 -7.41 -5.39
CA GLY A 67 12.84 -6.63 -5.97
C GLY A 67 13.36 -5.57 -5.01
N TYR A 68 12.47 -4.86 -4.30
CA TYR A 68 12.87 -3.86 -3.31
C TYR A 68 13.56 -4.50 -2.10
N ALA A 69 13.05 -5.63 -1.61
CA ALA A 69 13.67 -6.35 -0.51
C ALA A 69 15.08 -6.84 -0.87
N GLU A 70 15.25 -7.45 -2.04
CA GLU A 70 16.56 -7.85 -2.56
C GLU A 70 17.52 -6.65 -2.67
N GLN A 71 17.07 -5.55 -3.29
CA GLN A 71 17.85 -4.32 -3.43
C GLN A 71 18.34 -3.77 -2.07
N ARG A 72 17.53 -3.94 -1.02
CA ARG A 72 17.82 -3.42 0.33
C ARG A 72 18.49 -4.44 1.24
N GLY A 73 18.67 -5.69 0.81
CA GLY A 73 19.17 -6.78 1.65
C GLY A 73 18.21 -7.15 2.79
N ILE A 74 16.90 -6.96 2.59
CA ILE A 74 15.85 -7.33 3.55
C ILE A 74 15.51 -8.81 3.37
N SER A 75 15.49 -9.58 4.47
CA SER A 75 15.01 -10.96 4.45
C SER A 75 13.49 -10.98 4.42
N LEU A 76 12.92 -11.73 3.46
CA LEU A 76 11.48 -11.98 3.32
C LEU A 76 11.06 -13.27 4.03
#